data_AF-A0AAN6K0V3-F1
#
_entry.id   AF-A0AAN6K0V3-F1
#
_cell.length_a   1.000
_cell.length_b   1.000
_cell.length_c   1.000
_cell.angle_alpha   90.00
_cell.angle_beta   90.00
_cell.angle_gamma   90.00
#
_symmetry.space_group_name_H-M   'P 1'
#
loop_
_entity.id
_entity.type
_entity.pdbx_description
1 polymer ?
#
loop_
_entity_poly.entity_id
_entity_poly.type
_entity_poly.pdbx_seq_one_letter_code
_entity_poly.pdbx_strand_id
1 'polypeptide(L)'
;MKASLLLLGLPALGLAYPGMMGDMSREEALQMLREKRDAELVAESQPEKRQILSGLVGSVSQLVSDVSGLLGSVASSVDPANKRPEPGYTYKDPVSGDSRGPCPGLNLLANYGYLPRNGHVTFSEVLDATARGFNMGADLAT
;
A
#
# COMPACT_ATOMS: atom_id res chain seq x y z
N MET A 1 -23.39 -41.13 -45.76
CA MET A 1 -23.68 -39.78 -46.30
C MET A 1 -23.24 -38.77 -45.26
N LYS A 2 -22.20 -37.98 -45.57
CA LYS A 2 -21.65 -36.94 -44.70
C LYS A 2 -22.34 -35.60 -45.02
N ALA A 3 -22.98 -34.98 -44.05
CA ALA A 3 -23.35 -33.55 -44.05
C ALA A 3 -23.37 -33.10 -42.58
N SER A 4 -22.23 -32.64 -42.06
CA SER A 4 -21.90 -31.23 -41.79
C SER A 4 -22.76 -30.60 -40.69
N LEU A 5 -22.24 -30.70 -39.47
CA LEU A 5 -22.74 -30.17 -38.19
C LEU A 5 -22.48 -28.65 -38.05
N LEU A 6 -22.56 -27.87 -39.13
CA LEU A 6 -22.04 -26.48 -39.17
C LEU A 6 -23.11 -25.40 -39.39
N LEU A 7 -24.41 -25.74 -39.33
CA LEU A 7 -25.51 -24.83 -39.67
C LEU A 7 -26.39 -24.39 -38.48
N LEU A 8 -26.07 -24.79 -37.25
CA LEU A 8 -26.89 -24.46 -36.06
C LEU A 8 -26.31 -23.35 -35.15
N GLY A 9 -25.16 -22.76 -35.49
CA GLY A 9 -24.49 -21.75 -34.66
C GLY A 9 -24.73 -20.28 -35.06
N LEU A 10 -25.43 -20.01 -36.16
CA LEU A 10 -25.47 -18.65 -36.73
C LEU A 10 -26.36 -17.59 -36.01
N PRO A 11 -27.47 -17.90 -35.31
CA PRO A 11 -28.33 -16.83 -34.77
C PRO A 11 -27.80 -16.20 -33.49
N ALA A 12 -26.91 -16.87 -32.75
CA ALA A 12 -26.41 -16.39 -31.45
C ALA A 12 -25.38 -15.25 -31.59
N LEU A 13 -24.63 -15.21 -32.69
CA LEU A 13 -23.65 -14.15 -32.95
C LEU A 13 -24.31 -12.80 -33.31
N GLY A 14 -25.52 -12.82 -33.88
CA GLY A 14 -26.25 -11.60 -34.23
C GLY A 14 -26.77 -10.80 -33.03
N LEU A 15 -27.09 -11.47 -31.92
CA LEU A 15 -27.53 -10.81 -30.69
C LEU A 15 -26.35 -10.23 -29.89
N ALA A 16 -25.18 -10.87 -29.96
CA ALA A 16 -24.00 -10.43 -29.23
C ALA A 16 -23.22 -9.31 -29.96
N TYR A 17 -23.31 -9.24 -31.29
CA TYR A 17 -22.53 -8.27 -32.09
C TYR A 17 -23.35 -7.71 -33.27
N PRO A 18 -24.37 -6.87 -33.00
CA PRO A 18 -25.26 -6.33 -34.04
C PRO A 18 -24.54 -5.47 -35.08
N GLY A 19 -23.32 -4.98 -34.80
CA GLY A 19 -22.51 -4.19 -35.74
C GLY A 19 -21.80 -5.00 -36.84
N MET A 20 -21.88 -6.34 -36.83
CA MET A 20 -21.23 -7.22 -37.83
C MET A 20 -22.19 -7.79 -38.88
N MET A 21 -23.49 -7.48 -38.81
CA MET A 21 -24.47 -7.81 -39.86
C MET A 21 -24.86 -6.53 -40.59
N GLY A 22 -24.43 -6.41 -41.85
CA GLY A 22 -24.86 -5.50 -42.92
C GLY A 22 -25.65 -4.23 -42.59
N ASP A 23 -25.08 -3.11 -43.04
CA ASP A 23 -25.76 -1.88 -43.48
C ASP A 23 -26.64 -1.15 -42.47
N MET A 24 -26.22 -1.04 -41.20
CA MET A 24 -26.78 0.03 -40.36
C MET A 24 -26.39 1.38 -40.97
N SER A 25 -27.39 2.14 -41.42
CA SER A 25 -27.15 3.53 -41.78
C SER A 25 -26.65 4.29 -40.54
N ARG A 26 -25.79 5.29 -40.75
CA ARG A 26 -25.24 6.10 -39.64
C ARG A 26 -26.34 6.67 -38.75
N GLU A 27 -27.50 6.98 -39.32
CA GLU A 27 -28.65 7.52 -38.59
C GLU A 27 -29.29 6.49 -37.67
N GLU A 28 -29.47 5.24 -38.11
CA GLU A 28 -30.03 4.16 -37.29
C GLU A 28 -29.08 3.77 -36.15
N ALA A 29 -27.77 3.72 -36.41
CA ALA A 29 -26.77 3.48 -35.37
C ALA A 29 -26.77 4.60 -34.31
N LEU A 30 -26.90 5.86 -34.74
CA LEU A 30 -27.02 7.00 -33.83
C LEU A 30 -28.33 6.96 -33.05
N GLN A 31 -29.42 6.50 -33.64
CA GLN A 31 -30.70 6.37 -32.98
C GLN A 31 -30.67 5.28 -31.91
N MET A 32 -30.10 4.11 -32.21
CA MET A 32 -29.88 3.07 -31.19
C MET A 32 -28.99 3.54 -30.04
N LEU A 33 -27.93 4.30 -30.33
CA LEU A 33 -27.07 4.86 -29.28
C LEU A 33 -27.80 5.90 -28.44
N ARG A 34 -28.66 6.72 -29.04
CA ARG A 34 -29.50 7.69 -28.32
C ARG A 34 -30.57 7.00 -27.49
N GLU A 35 -31.24 5.97 -28.01
CA GLU A 35 -32.22 5.18 -27.26
C GLU A 35 -31.59 4.44 -26.10
N LYS A 36 -30.40 3.85 -26.29
CA LYS A 36 -29.62 3.25 -25.20
C LYS A 36 -29.21 4.28 -24.16
N ARG A 37 -28.71 5.45 -24.58
CA ARG A 37 -28.39 6.57 -23.69
C ARG A 37 -29.64 7.03 -22.92
N ASP A 38 -30.77 7.18 -23.57
CA ASP A 38 -32.00 7.67 -22.95
C ASP A 38 -32.58 6.61 -22.00
N ALA A 39 -32.47 5.32 -22.34
CA ALA A 39 -32.79 4.21 -21.43
C ALA A 39 -31.84 4.13 -20.23
N GLU A 40 -30.55 4.39 -20.43
CA GLU A 40 -29.55 4.50 -19.37
C GLU A 40 -29.85 5.70 -18.45
N LEU A 41 -30.15 6.89 -19.01
CA LEU A 41 -30.53 8.09 -18.26
C LEU A 41 -31.81 7.87 -17.42
N VAL A 42 -32.80 7.17 -17.98
CA VAL A 42 -34.02 6.79 -17.24
C VAL A 42 -33.70 5.77 -16.15
N ALA A 43 -32.85 4.77 -16.42
CA ALA A 43 -32.40 3.80 -15.43
C ALA A 43 -31.49 4.42 -14.34
N GLU A 44 -30.82 5.54 -14.61
CA GLU A 44 -30.04 6.35 -13.67
C GLU A 44 -30.93 7.26 -12.80
N SER A 45 -32.10 7.66 -13.31
CA SER A 45 -33.09 8.45 -12.57
C SER A 45 -33.78 7.69 -11.43
N GLN A 46 -33.57 6.37 -11.34
CA GLN A 46 -34.16 5.52 -10.30
C GLN A 46 -33.59 5.85 -8.90
N PRO A 47 -34.47 6.12 -7.91
CA PRO A 47 -34.06 6.58 -6.57
C PRO A 47 -33.26 5.53 -5.79
N GLU A 48 -33.48 4.24 -6.04
CA GLU A 48 -32.80 3.13 -5.36
C GLU A 48 -31.29 3.10 -5.66
N LYS A 49 -30.88 3.31 -6.92
CA LYS A 49 -29.45 3.39 -7.28
C LYS A 49 -28.78 4.61 -6.66
N ARG A 50 -29.47 5.75 -6.59
CA ARG A 50 -28.98 6.94 -5.86
C ARG A 50 -28.77 6.66 -4.38
N GLN A 51 -29.66 5.88 -3.75
CA GLN A 51 -29.53 5.51 -2.34
C GLN A 51 -28.34 4.56 -2.11
N ILE A 52 -28.14 3.55 -2.96
CA ILE A 52 -26.99 2.64 -2.87
C ILE A 52 -25.68 3.40 -3.09
N LEU A 53 -25.62 4.25 -4.13
CA LEU A 53 -24.45 5.09 -4.41
C LEU A 53 -24.18 6.05 -3.25
N SER A 54 -25.21 6.66 -2.68
CA SER A 54 -25.07 7.52 -1.50
C SER A 54 -24.58 6.74 -0.27
N GLY A 55 -25.02 5.50 -0.07
CA GLY A 55 -24.56 4.64 1.01
C GLY A 55 -23.09 4.25 0.85
N LEU A 56 -22.68 3.87 -0.37
CA LEU A 56 -21.30 3.54 -0.68
C LEU A 56 -20.36 4.75 -0.52
N VAL A 57 -20.78 5.93 -1.00
CA VAL A 57 -20.02 7.18 -0.81
C VAL A 57 -19.86 7.49 0.68
N GLY A 58 -20.90 7.27 1.50
CA GLY A 58 -20.84 7.40 2.95
C GLY A 58 -19.81 6.46 3.59
N SER A 59 -19.85 5.16 3.23
CA SER A 59 -18.88 4.18 3.74
C SER A 59 -17.44 4.49 3.33
N VAL A 60 -17.22 4.90 2.08
CA VAL A 60 -15.88 5.31 1.60
C VAL A 60 -15.42 6.56 2.35
N SER A 61 -16.30 7.55 2.57
CA SER A 61 -15.96 8.75 3.33
C SER A 61 -15.55 8.42 4.77
N GLN A 62 -16.23 7.46 5.41
CA GLN A 62 -15.92 7.05 6.77
C GLN A 62 -14.58 6.30 6.87
N LEU A 63 -14.30 5.43 5.89
CA LEU A 63 -13.00 4.76 5.78
C LEU A 63 -11.86 5.78 5.58
N VAL A 64 -12.07 6.79 4.73
CA VAL A 64 -11.08 7.85 4.53
C VAL A 64 -10.84 8.64 5.81
N SER A 65 -11.89 8.95 6.59
CA SER A 65 -11.71 9.61 7.88
C SER A 65 -10.97 8.75 8.90
N ASP A 66 -11.26 7.45 8.94
CA ASP A 66 -10.59 6.52 9.86
C ASP A 66 -9.10 6.37 9.51
N VAL A 67 -8.78 6.20 8.22
CA VAL A 67 -7.40 6.15 7.73
C VAL A 67 -6.68 7.46 8.00
N SER A 68 -7.32 8.60 7.73
CA SER A 68 -6.72 9.91 8.00
C SER A 68 -6.49 10.13 9.50
N GLY A 69 -7.42 9.71 10.35
CA GLY A 69 -7.29 9.77 11.80
C GLY A 69 -6.15 8.90 12.33
N LEU A 70 -6.02 7.67 11.82
CA LEU A 70 -4.93 6.77 12.17
C LEU A 70 -3.57 7.29 11.70
N LEU A 71 -3.48 7.82 10.48
CA LEU A 71 -2.26 8.44 9.99
C LEU A 71 -1.88 9.67 10.82
N GLY A 72 -2.87 10.47 11.22
CA GLY A 72 -2.67 11.60 12.12
C GLY A 72 -2.13 11.19 13.49
N SER A 73 -2.65 10.12 14.08
CA SER A 73 -2.20 9.62 15.40
C SER A 73 -0.78 9.04 15.36
N VAL A 74 -0.42 8.37 14.27
CA VAL A 74 0.96 7.93 14.04
C VAL A 74 1.88 9.13 13.83
N ALA A 75 1.47 10.10 13.01
CA ALA A 75 2.26 11.31 12.75
C ALA A 75 2.53 12.13 14.02
N SER A 76 1.58 12.19 14.96
CA SER A 76 1.80 12.87 16.25
C SER A 76 2.77 12.15 17.19
N SER A 77 2.98 10.84 16.97
CA SER A 77 3.82 10.00 17.82
C SER A 77 5.25 9.83 17.30
N VAL A 78 5.52 10.27 16.06
CA VAL A 78 6.83 10.15 15.42
C VAL A 78 7.52 11.52 15.42
N ASP A 79 8.69 11.59 16.04
CA ASP A 79 9.58 12.75 15.92
C ASP A 79 10.53 12.55 14.72
N PRO A 80 10.33 13.26 13.59
CA PRO A 80 11.19 13.12 12.41
C PRO A 80 12.61 13.68 12.64
N ALA A 81 12.83 14.46 13.70
CA ALA A 81 14.15 14.97 14.06
C ALA A 81 14.98 13.95 14.87
N ASN A 82 14.33 13.00 15.56
CA ASN A 82 15.01 11.98 16.37
C ASN A 82 15.50 10.79 15.52
N LYS A 83 16.32 11.08 14.50
CA LYS A 83 16.94 10.05 13.65
C LYS A 83 18.15 9.47 14.35
N ARG A 84 18.31 8.15 14.26
CA ARG A 84 19.53 7.46 14.67
C ARG A 84 20.25 6.87 13.46
N PRO A 85 21.59 6.99 13.38
CA PRO A 85 22.45 7.68 14.34
C PRO A 85 22.31 9.20 14.31
N GLU A 86 22.40 9.85 15.48
CA GLU A 86 22.44 11.31 15.55
C GLU A 86 23.81 11.85 15.09
N PRO A 87 23.90 13.13 14.67
CA PRO A 87 25.17 13.72 14.26
C PRO A 87 26.28 13.52 15.30
N GLY A 88 27.46 13.08 14.85
CA GLY A 88 28.58 12.70 15.73
C GLY A 88 28.77 11.18 15.88
N TYR A 89 27.72 10.39 15.65
CA TYR A 89 27.79 8.93 15.63
C TYR A 89 27.91 8.43 14.19
N THR A 90 29.12 8.51 13.63
CA THR A 90 29.40 8.00 12.29
C THR A 90 30.02 6.62 12.36
N TYR A 91 29.63 5.77 11.41
CA TYR A 91 30.23 4.45 11.25
C TYR A 91 31.75 4.56 11.02
N LYS A 92 32.52 3.71 11.70
CA LYS A 92 33.93 3.43 11.37
C LYS A 92 34.16 1.93 11.52
N ASP A 93 34.90 1.36 10.59
CA ASP A 93 35.35 -0.03 10.69
C ASP A 93 36.21 -0.23 11.95
N PRO A 94 36.10 -1.39 12.63
CA PRO A 94 37.00 -1.73 13.71
C PRO A 94 38.43 -1.85 13.18
N VAL A 95 39.40 -1.33 13.94
CA VAL A 95 40.82 -1.43 13.59
C VAL A 95 41.46 -2.62 14.31
N SER A 96 42.69 -2.98 13.91
CA SER A 96 43.45 -4.01 14.61
C SER A 96 43.58 -3.68 16.10
N GLY A 97 43.15 -4.59 16.96
CA GLY A 97 43.14 -4.42 18.41
C GLY A 97 41.78 -4.08 19.00
N ASP A 98 40.80 -3.67 18.19
CA ASP A 98 39.43 -3.51 18.66
C ASP A 98 38.76 -4.88 18.86
N SER A 99 38.12 -5.07 20.01
CA SER A 99 37.40 -6.30 20.33
C SER A 99 35.98 -6.29 19.77
N ARG A 100 35.56 -7.40 19.16
CA ARG A 100 34.17 -7.61 18.71
C ARG A 100 33.73 -9.01 19.12
N GLY A 101 32.50 -9.11 19.61
CA GLY A 101 31.90 -10.36 20.07
C GLY A 101 30.99 -10.99 19.01
N PRO A 102 30.26 -12.06 19.38
CA PRO A 102 29.27 -12.67 18.50
C PRO A 102 27.99 -11.84 18.36
N CYS A 103 27.74 -10.87 19.25
CA CYS A 103 26.52 -10.06 19.24
C CYS A 103 26.59 -8.95 18.17
N PRO A 104 25.77 -9.00 17.10
CA PRO A 104 25.81 -7.99 16.04
C PRO A 104 25.39 -6.60 16.52
N GLY A 105 24.47 -6.50 17.49
CA GLY A 105 24.00 -5.22 18.02
C GLY A 105 25.10 -4.44 18.75
N LEU A 106 25.83 -5.09 19.66
CA LEU A 106 26.93 -4.44 20.39
C LEU A 106 28.08 -4.05 19.46
N ASN A 107 28.37 -4.88 18.46
CA ASN A 107 29.37 -4.57 17.44
C ASN A 107 28.99 -3.32 16.64
N LEU A 108 27.70 -3.18 16.28
CA LEU A 108 27.18 -1.99 15.60
C LEU A 108 27.31 -0.74 16.49
N LEU A 109 26.91 -0.82 17.75
CA LEU A 109 27.01 0.30 18.70
C LEU A 109 28.46 0.77 18.90
N ALA A 110 29.42 -0.15 18.99
CA ALA A 110 30.84 0.18 19.03
C ALA A 110 31.32 0.81 17.71
N ASN A 111 30.91 0.29 16.55
CA ASN A 111 31.29 0.85 15.25
C ASN A 111 30.69 2.24 14.98
N TYR A 112 29.56 2.59 15.60
CA TYR A 112 28.99 3.94 15.54
C TYR A 112 29.50 4.86 16.66
N GLY A 113 30.16 4.31 17.69
CA GLY A 113 30.71 5.07 18.82
C GLY A 113 29.72 5.33 19.96
N TYR A 114 28.60 4.62 20.02
CA TYR A 114 27.74 4.57 21.20
C TYR A 114 28.40 3.84 22.37
N LEU A 115 29.24 2.85 22.04
CA LEU A 115 30.15 2.20 22.96
C LEU A 115 31.60 2.60 22.64
N PRO A 116 32.53 2.49 23.61
CA PRO A 116 33.96 2.51 23.35
C PRO A 116 34.33 1.68 22.13
N ARG A 117 34.98 2.32 21.14
CA ARG A 117 35.27 1.70 19.84
C ARG A 117 36.22 0.51 19.94
N ASN A 118 37.04 0.47 20.99
CA ASN A 118 37.91 -0.64 21.32
C ASN A 118 37.15 -1.92 21.74
N GLY A 119 35.83 -1.84 21.99
CA GLY A 119 35.00 -2.98 22.36
C GLY A 119 35.12 -3.44 23.81
N HIS A 120 35.82 -2.68 24.66
CA HIS A 120 35.90 -2.95 26.10
C HIS A 120 34.97 -1.99 26.83
N VAL A 121 33.93 -2.55 27.44
CA VAL A 121 32.79 -1.78 27.94
C VAL A 121 32.41 -2.25 29.34
N THR A 122 31.84 -1.33 30.12
CA THR A 122 31.17 -1.61 31.38
C THR A 122 29.70 -1.97 31.13
N PHE A 123 29.07 -2.61 32.10
CA PHE A 123 27.66 -2.98 31.98
C PHE A 123 26.74 -1.76 31.85
N SER A 124 27.01 -0.68 32.59
CA SER A 124 26.24 0.57 32.49
C SER A 124 26.35 1.22 31.11
N GLU A 125 27.53 1.21 30.48
CA GLU A 125 27.69 1.71 29.11
C GLU A 125 26.87 0.89 28.11
N VAL A 126 26.74 -0.43 28.31
CA VAL A 126 25.88 -1.27 27.48
C VAL A 126 24.43 -0.84 27.64
N LEU A 127 23.92 -0.71 28.87
CA LEU A 127 22.54 -0.27 29.13
C LEU A 127 22.23 1.07 28.45
N ASP A 128 23.10 2.07 28.64
CA ASP A 128 22.92 3.40 28.07
C ASP A 128 23.00 3.39 26.54
N ALA A 129 23.95 2.63 25.98
CA ALA A 129 24.14 2.54 24.53
C ALA A 129 23.00 1.77 23.84
N THR A 130 22.46 0.70 24.44
CA THR A 130 21.33 -0.04 23.87
C THR A 130 20.03 0.74 24.00
N ALA A 131 19.81 1.42 25.13
CA ALA A 131 18.68 2.32 25.31
C ALA A 131 18.72 3.46 24.29
N ARG A 132 19.89 4.09 24.10
CA ARG A 132 20.05 5.16 23.13
C ARG A 132 19.94 4.63 21.70
N GLY A 133 20.82 3.72 21.29
CA GLY A 133 20.96 3.31 19.89
C GLY A 133 19.81 2.48 19.35
N PHE A 134 19.14 1.70 20.20
CA PHE A 134 18.08 0.76 19.78
C PHE A 134 16.74 0.96 20.49
N ASN A 135 16.61 1.95 21.37
CA ASN A 135 15.42 2.15 22.19
C ASN A 135 15.05 0.90 23.02
N MET A 136 16.08 0.20 23.50
CA MET A 136 15.96 -1.06 24.22
C MET A 136 15.79 -0.81 25.73
N GLY A 137 14.78 -1.44 26.34
CA GLY A 137 14.55 -1.39 27.79
C GLY A 137 15.65 -2.12 28.58
N ALA A 138 15.84 -1.73 29.83
CA ALA A 138 16.85 -2.33 30.71
C ALA A 138 16.62 -3.83 30.94
N ASP A 139 15.35 -4.26 30.96
CA ASP A 139 14.92 -5.66 31.10
C ASP A 139 15.38 -6.56 29.96
N LEU A 140 15.57 -6.00 28.75
CA LEU A 140 16.13 -6.74 27.62
C LEU A 140 17.65 -6.72 27.59
N ALA A 141 18.27 -5.73 28.26
CA ALA A 141 19.70 -5.44 28.18
C ALA A 141 20.52 -6.02 29.36
N THR A 142 19.85 -6.63 30.33
CA THR A 142 20.41 -7.37 31.47
C THR A 142 20.38 -8.87 31.22
#